data_AF-A0A7S3FST5-F1
#
_entry.id   AF-A0A7S3FST5-F1
#
_cell.length_a   1.000
_cell.length_b   1.000
_cell.length_c   1.000
_cell.angle_alpha   90.00
_cell.angle_beta   90.00
_cell.angle_gamma   90.00
#
_symmetry.space_group_name_H-M   'P 1'
#
loop_
_entity.id
_entity.type
_entity.pdbx_description
1 polymer ?
#
loop_
_entity_poly.entity_id
_entity_poly.type
_entity_poly.pdbx_seq_one_letter_code
_entity_poly.pdbx_strand_id
1 'polypeptide(L)'
;MQHRVKVYNLAQDGSWEDQGVGHVILQDSATEGGARNLLVVSEADGGSPLLLSRVLPSNTYQRQGEGTIITWSDPELRNDVAISFQHEEGCEHIWNEIQALRGEAAAAYGAPENGEGSQPSQGQQGRQQQMQGMIDEVAMERDASDKQGGAMGGQGE
;
A
#
# COMPACT_ATOMS: atom_id res chain seq x y z
N MET A 1 -10.97 4.42 -10.90
CA MET A 1 -11.88 4.56 -9.74
C MET A 1 -11.06 5.16 -8.61
N GLN A 2 -11.66 5.95 -7.72
CA GLN A 2 -10.95 6.55 -6.60
C GLN A 2 -11.27 5.74 -5.34
N HIS A 3 -10.25 5.17 -4.70
CA HIS A 3 -10.43 4.38 -3.48
C HIS A 3 -10.01 5.19 -2.27
N ARG A 4 -10.84 5.18 -1.23
CA ARG A 4 -10.55 5.89 0.02
C ARG A 4 -9.48 5.15 0.81
N VAL A 5 -8.45 5.87 1.20
CA VAL A 5 -7.30 5.36 1.94
C VAL A 5 -6.92 6.31 3.06
N LYS A 6 -6.29 5.77 4.09
CA LYS A 6 -5.57 6.53 5.10
C LYS A 6 -4.07 6.33 4.92
N VAL A 7 -3.31 7.42 5.00
CA VAL A 7 -1.85 7.42 4.80
C VAL A 7 -1.15 7.47 6.16
N TYR A 8 -0.13 6.65 6.32
CA TYR A 8 0.71 6.61 7.50
C TYR A 8 2.18 6.68 7.13
N ASN A 9 2.95 7.35 7.98
CA ASN A 9 4.41 7.41 7.90
C ASN A 9 5.01 6.85 9.19
N LEU A 10 6.09 6.09 9.07
CA LEU A 10 6.81 5.60 10.25
C LEU A 10 7.69 6.73 10.81
N ALA A 11 7.45 7.15 12.03
CA ALA A 11 8.28 8.13 12.72
C ALA A 11 9.65 7.55 13.09
N GLN A 12 10.60 8.42 13.45
CA GLN A 12 11.94 8.01 13.86
C GLN A 12 11.97 7.20 15.16
N ASP A 13 10.97 7.36 16.03
CA ASP A 13 10.79 6.57 17.25
C ASP A 13 10.13 5.20 17.00
N GLY A 14 9.74 4.91 15.76
CA GLY A 14 9.12 3.65 15.35
C GLY A 14 7.60 3.60 15.50
N SER A 15 6.96 4.73 15.82
CA SER A 15 5.48 4.85 15.80
C SER A 15 4.96 5.19 14.41
N TRP A 16 3.73 4.75 14.09
CA TRP A 16 3.05 5.14 12.86
C TRP A 16 2.25 6.42 13.08
N GLU A 17 2.51 7.44 12.27
CA GLU A 17 1.82 8.73 12.32
C GLU A 17 0.77 8.83 11.22
N ASP A 18 -0.48 9.09 11.61
CA ASP A 18 -1.58 9.40 10.69
C ASP A 18 -1.29 10.70 9.93
N GLN A 19 -1.20 10.61 8.60
CA GLN A 19 -1.05 11.77 7.71
C GLN A 19 -2.41 12.27 7.22
N GLY A 20 -3.48 11.49 7.44
CA GLY A 20 -4.84 11.83 7.08
C GLY A 20 -5.48 10.86 6.09
N VAL A 21 -6.73 11.17 5.74
CA VAL A 21 -7.58 10.36 4.85
C VAL A 21 -7.73 11.05 3.50
N GLY A 22 -7.63 10.26 2.44
CA GLY A 22 -7.65 10.73 1.07
C GLY A 22 -8.14 9.70 0.07
N HIS A 23 -8.13 10.07 -1.20
CA HIS A 23 -8.44 9.19 -2.33
C HIS A 23 -7.16 8.86 -3.09
N VAL A 24 -6.85 7.57 -3.22
CA VAL A 24 -5.69 7.11 -3.99
C VAL A 24 -5.99 7.11 -5.49
N ILE A 25 -5.00 7.59 -6.24
CA ILE A 25 -5.00 7.71 -7.69
C ILE A 25 -3.65 7.21 -8.19
N LEU A 26 -3.67 6.23 -9.10
CA LEU A 26 -2.50 5.86 -9.86
C LEU A 26 -2.49 6.68 -11.15
N GLN A 27 -1.45 7.46 -11.38
CA GLN A 27 -1.34 8.32 -12.55
C GLN A 27 -0.01 8.10 -13.28
N ASP A 28 -0.05 8.20 -14.61
CA ASP A 28 1.17 8.16 -15.41
C ASP A 28 2.02 9.41 -15.17
N SER A 29 3.32 9.21 -15.07
CA SER A 29 4.29 10.29 -14.94
C SER A 29 4.42 11.02 -16.28
N ALA A 30 4.10 12.31 -16.30
CA ALA A 30 4.22 13.13 -17.50
C ALA A 30 5.68 13.33 -17.95
N THR A 31 6.64 13.18 -17.03
CA THR A 31 8.06 13.46 -17.27
C THR A 31 8.87 12.22 -17.60
N GLU A 32 8.43 11.03 -17.18
CA GLU A 32 9.18 9.78 -17.33
C GLU A 32 8.29 8.73 -17.98
N GLY A 33 8.53 8.52 -19.28
CA GLY A 33 7.72 7.60 -20.09
C GLY A 33 7.67 6.20 -19.49
N GLY A 34 6.48 5.78 -19.07
CA GLY A 34 6.21 4.47 -18.46
C GLY A 34 6.31 4.42 -16.94
N ALA A 35 6.73 5.50 -16.26
CA ALA A 35 6.66 5.56 -14.80
C ALA A 35 5.24 5.93 -14.35
N ARG A 36 4.80 5.38 -13.20
CA ARG A 36 3.54 5.75 -12.56
C ARG A 36 3.76 6.24 -11.14
N ASN A 37 2.90 7.14 -10.69
CA ASN A 37 2.92 7.70 -9.36
C ASN A 37 1.64 7.32 -8.60
N LEU A 38 1.81 6.94 -7.34
CA LEU A 38 0.74 6.87 -6.34
C LEU A 38 0.54 8.26 -5.76
N LEU A 39 -0.61 8.84 -6.06
CA LEU A 39 -1.06 10.12 -5.50
C LEU A 39 -2.22 9.84 -4.54
N VAL A 40 -2.16 10.37 -3.32
CA VAL A 40 -3.31 10.40 -2.41
C VAL A 40 -3.75 11.84 -2.23
N VAL A 41 -5.01 12.12 -2.56
CA VAL A 41 -5.60 13.45 -2.48
C VAL A 41 -6.45 13.58 -1.22
N SER A 42 -6.16 14.58 -0.38
CA SER A 42 -6.83 14.82 0.91
C SER A 42 -8.33 15.06 0.75
N GLU A 43 -9.14 14.46 1.63
CA GLU A 43 -10.58 14.75 1.74
C GLU A 43 -10.87 16.05 2.50
N ALA A 44 -9.96 16.46 3.40
CA ALA A 44 -10.20 17.52 4.38
C ALA A 44 -9.65 18.90 3.95
N ASP A 45 -8.59 18.92 3.14
CA ASP A 45 -7.82 20.14 2.85
C ASP A 45 -7.92 20.53 1.37
N GLY A 46 -9.16 20.67 0.88
CA GLY A 46 -9.43 21.19 -0.47
C GLY A 46 -8.83 20.38 -1.62
N GLY A 47 -8.44 19.12 -1.39
CA GLY A 47 -7.78 18.28 -2.37
C GLY A 47 -6.26 18.45 -2.47
N SER A 48 -5.60 18.92 -1.40
CA SER A 48 -4.13 18.91 -1.34
C SER A 48 -3.56 17.48 -1.32
N PRO A 49 -2.35 17.26 -1.87
CA PRO A 49 -1.74 15.93 -1.89
C PRO A 49 -1.25 15.53 -0.49
N LEU A 50 -1.72 14.39 0.03
CA LEU A 50 -1.21 13.76 1.25
C LEU A 50 0.03 12.91 0.98
N LEU A 51 0.07 12.29 -0.20
CA LEU A 51 1.18 11.44 -0.63
C LEU A 51 1.37 11.60 -2.12
N LEU A 52 2.62 11.78 -2.56
CA LEU A 52 3.03 11.64 -3.94
C LEU A 52 4.29 10.77 -3.96
N SER A 53 4.12 9.52 -4.35
CA SER A 53 5.17 8.50 -4.33
C SER A 53 5.33 7.88 -5.71
N ARG A 54 6.55 7.82 -6.21
CA ARG A 54 6.84 7.09 -7.45
C ARG A 54 6.73 5.58 -7.23
N VAL A 55 6.02 4.91 -8.13
CA VAL A 55 6.00 3.45 -8.16
C VAL A 55 7.29 2.94 -8.79
N LEU A 56 8.14 2.33 -7.97
CA LEU A 56 9.44 1.83 -8.37
C LEU A 56 9.42 0.30 -8.45
N PRO A 57 9.71 -0.31 -9.61
CA PRO A 57 9.66 -1.76 -9.77
C PRO A 57 10.71 -2.48 -8.90
N SER A 58 11.83 -1.81 -8.62
CA SER A 58 12.91 -2.31 -7.76
C SER A 58 12.64 -2.13 -6.26
N ASN A 59 11.56 -1.45 -5.87
CA ASN A 59 11.24 -1.26 -4.46
C ASN A 59 10.75 -2.58 -3.83
N THR A 60 10.33 -2.58 -2.57
CA THR A 60 9.67 -3.73 -1.93
C THR A 60 8.32 -3.29 -1.38
N TYR A 61 7.24 -3.53 -2.14
CA TYR A 61 5.86 -3.35 -1.68
C TYR A 61 5.40 -4.64 -1.00
N GLN A 62 4.60 -4.51 0.06
CA GLN A 62 4.01 -5.64 0.76
C GLN A 62 2.53 -5.40 0.99
N ARG A 63 1.71 -6.45 0.81
CA ARG A 63 0.27 -6.44 1.08
C ARG A 63 -0.01 -7.12 2.42
N GLN A 64 -0.76 -6.47 3.30
CA GLN A 64 -0.95 -6.80 4.72
C GLN A 64 -2.40 -6.49 5.18
N GLY A 65 -2.74 -6.68 6.47
CA GLY A 65 -4.05 -6.26 7.02
C GLY A 65 -5.24 -6.94 6.34
N GLU A 66 -5.24 -8.27 6.30
CA GLU A 66 -6.23 -9.05 5.54
C GLU A 66 -6.37 -8.61 4.07
N GLY A 67 -5.27 -8.12 3.48
CA GLY A 67 -5.27 -7.69 2.09
C GLY A 67 -5.77 -6.26 1.86
N THR A 68 -5.84 -5.41 2.90
CA THR A 68 -6.29 -4.01 2.81
C THR A 68 -5.19 -2.98 3.00
N ILE A 69 -3.96 -3.39 3.28
CA ILE A 69 -2.85 -2.47 3.54
C ILE A 69 -1.73 -2.73 2.54
N ILE A 70 -1.15 -1.66 2.01
CA ILE A 70 0.09 -1.72 1.23
C ILE A 70 1.16 -0.90 1.95
N THR A 71 2.32 -1.50 2.20
CA THR A 71 3.47 -0.84 2.84
C THR A 71 4.70 -0.89 1.93
N TRP A 72 5.53 0.16 1.99
CA TRP A 72 6.82 0.20 1.32
C TRP A 72 7.75 1.24 1.96
N SER A 73 9.04 1.11 1.69
CA SER A 73 10.01 2.17 1.98
C SER A 73 10.05 3.14 0.81
N ASP A 74 9.69 4.39 1.03
CA ASP A 74 9.72 5.42 -0.01
C ASP A 74 11.10 6.07 -0.08
N PRO A 75 11.83 5.96 -1.22
CA PRO A 75 13.18 6.51 -1.32
C PRO A 75 13.21 8.03 -1.47
N GLU A 76 12.12 8.67 -1.94
CA GLU A 76 12.02 10.12 -2.10
C GLU A 76 11.78 10.79 -0.73
N LEU A 77 10.86 10.23 0.05
CA LEU A 77 10.56 10.63 1.43
C LEU A 77 11.62 10.13 2.42
N ARG A 78 12.46 9.17 2.02
CA ARG A 78 13.43 8.45 2.88
C ARG A 78 12.78 7.87 4.14
N ASN A 79 11.52 7.48 4.01
CA ASN A 79 10.73 7.01 5.13
C ASN A 79 9.87 5.82 4.74
N ASP A 80 9.42 5.05 5.73
CA ASP A 80 8.44 4.00 5.48
C ASP A 80 7.03 4.57 5.43
N VAL A 81 6.29 4.12 4.44
CA VAL A 81 4.93 4.57 4.15
C VAL A 81 4.01 3.37 4.17
N ALA A 82 2.81 3.58 4.69
CA ALA A 82 1.72 2.64 4.59
C ALA A 82 0.45 3.35 4.13
N ILE A 83 -0.30 2.70 3.23
CA ILE A 83 -1.65 3.11 2.88
C ILE A 83 -2.61 2.00 3.29
N SER A 84 -3.61 2.36 4.08
CA SER A 84 -4.68 1.47 4.52
C SER A 84 -5.95 1.80 3.75
N PHE A 85 -6.48 0.84 3.02
CA PHE A 85 -7.68 0.98 2.23
C PHE A 85 -8.92 0.69 3.07
N GLN A 86 -9.97 1.45 2.84
CA GLN A 86 -11.27 1.18 3.46
C GLN A 86 -11.86 -0.17 3.03
N HIS A 87 -11.59 -0.59 1.78
CA HIS A 87 -12.09 -1.82 1.20
C HIS A 87 -10.98 -2.63 0.52
N GLU A 88 -11.08 -3.95 0.61
CA GLU A 88 -10.11 -4.88 0.01
C GLU A 88 -10.02 -4.72 -1.51
N GLU A 89 -11.15 -4.53 -2.19
CA GLU A 89 -11.20 -4.34 -3.65
C GLU A 89 -10.29 -3.21 -4.13
N GLY A 90 -10.27 -2.08 -3.40
CA GLY A 90 -9.40 -0.96 -3.72
C GLY A 90 -7.92 -1.29 -3.51
N CYS A 91 -7.62 -2.03 -2.46
CA CYS A 91 -6.25 -2.49 -2.21
C CYS A 91 -5.80 -3.49 -3.28
N GLU A 92 -6.64 -4.45 -3.64
CA GLU A 92 -6.35 -5.46 -4.67
C GLU A 92 -6.10 -4.79 -6.02
N HIS A 93 -6.94 -3.82 -6.40
CA HIS A 93 -6.77 -3.07 -7.63
C HIS A 93 -5.40 -2.38 -7.71
N ILE A 94 -5.06 -1.57 -6.70
CA ILE A 94 -3.77 -0.85 -6.66
C ILE A 94 -2.59 -1.82 -6.57
N TRP A 95 -2.72 -2.89 -5.79
CA TRP A 95 -1.71 -3.93 -5.69
C TRP A 95 -1.41 -4.57 -7.04
N ASN A 96 -2.44 -4.98 -7.78
CA ASN A 96 -2.28 -5.60 -9.09
C ASN A 96 -1.58 -4.67 -10.09
N GLU A 97 -1.91 -3.38 -10.08
CA GLU A 97 -1.23 -2.39 -10.93
C GLU A 97 0.26 -2.25 -10.57
N ILE A 98 0.61 -2.23 -9.28
CA ILE A 98 2.00 -2.21 -8.82
C ILE A 98 2.75 -3.46 -9.30
N GLN A 99 2.11 -4.64 -9.23
CA GLN A 99 2.71 -5.90 -9.65
C GLN A 99 2.87 -5.98 -11.17
N ALA A 100 1.92 -5.45 -11.94
CA ALA A 100 2.03 -5.33 -13.39
C ALA A 100 3.27 -4.52 -13.79
N LEU A 101 3.46 -3.33 -13.19
CA LEU A 101 4.62 -2.48 -13.45
C LEU A 101 5.96 -3.17 -13.14
N ARG A 102 6.00 -3.99 -12.08
CA ARG A 102 7.19 -4.82 -11.77
C ARG A 102 7.45 -5.88 -12.83
N GLY A 103 6.40 -6.55 -13.31
CA GLY A 103 6.49 -7.55 -14.37
C GLY A 103 6.93 -6.94 -15.70
N GLU A 104 6.39 -5.78 -16.06
CA GLU A 104 6.76 -5.03 -17.27
C GLU A 104 8.22 -4.59 -17.23
N ALA A 105 8.70 -4.07 -16.10
CA ALA A 105 10.11 -3.74 -15.93
C ALA A 105 11.01 -4.98 -16.06
N ALA A 106 10.63 -6.11 -15.45
CA ALA A 106 11.38 -7.35 -15.58
C ALA A 106 11.46 -7.85 -17.03
N ALA A 107 10.37 -7.70 -17.79
CA ALA A 107 10.32 -8.07 -19.21
C ALA A 107 11.11 -7.11 -20.12
N ALA A 108 11.09 -5.81 -19.83
CA ALA A 108 11.78 -4.79 -20.62
C ALA A 108 13.31 -4.82 -20.46
N TYR A 109 13.80 -5.15 -19.26
CA TYR A 109 15.24 -5.18 -18.99
C TYR A 109 15.93 -6.51 -19.31
N GLY A 110 15.20 -7.56 -19.67
CA GLY A 110 15.76 -8.88 -19.94
C GLY A 110 16.34 -9.50 -18.66
N ALA A 111 15.83 -10.66 -18.25
CA ALA A 111 16.32 -11.35 -17.06
C ALA A 111 17.86 -11.48 -17.08
N PRO A 112 18.61 -11.04 -16.05
CA PRO A 112 19.95 -11.54 -15.86
C PRO A 112 19.86 -13.02 -15.50
N GLU A 113 20.21 -13.90 -16.44
CA GLU A 113 20.59 -15.27 -16.12
C GLU A 113 21.85 -15.20 -15.23
N ASN A 114 21.68 -15.56 -13.95
CA ASN A 114 22.69 -15.65 -12.89
C ASN A 114 23.00 -14.34 -12.15
N GLY A 115 22.68 -14.32 -10.85
CA GLY A 115 23.15 -13.30 -9.92
C GLY A 115 22.29 -13.27 -8.66
N GLU A 116 22.88 -13.71 -7.55
CA GLU A 116 22.33 -13.72 -6.18
C GLU A 116 21.23 -12.69 -5.94
N GLY A 117 20.04 -13.19 -5.58
CA GLY A 117 18.98 -12.35 -5.05
C GLY A 117 19.58 -11.50 -3.93
N SER A 118 19.47 -10.18 -4.08
CA SER A 118 19.90 -9.24 -3.06
C SER A 118 19.12 -9.56 -1.79
N GLN A 119 19.71 -10.38 -0.92
CA GLN A 119 19.09 -10.74 0.34
C GLN A 119 18.88 -9.41 1.07
N PRO A 120 17.63 -9.06 1.44
CA PRO A 120 17.41 -7.85 2.21
C PRO A 120 18.28 -7.98 3.45
N SER A 121 19.15 -7.00 3.66
CA SER A 121 20.09 -7.01 4.79
C SER A 121 19.32 -7.27 6.08
N GLN A 122 19.86 -8.03 7.03
CA GLN A 122 19.13 -8.46 8.24
C GLN A 122 18.43 -7.31 8.97
N GLY A 123 19.00 -6.10 8.93
CA GLY A 123 18.36 -4.89 9.47
C GLY A 123 17.09 -4.46 8.71
N GLN A 124 17.04 -4.65 7.39
CA GLN A 124 15.88 -4.37 6.55
C GLN A 124 14.77 -5.40 6.73
N GLN A 125 15.13 -6.69 6.90
CA GLN A 125 14.15 -7.74 7.24
C GLN A 125 13.54 -7.53 8.63
N GLY A 126 14.37 -7.20 9.64
CA GLY A 126 13.89 -6.91 10.99
C GLY A 126 12.95 -5.70 11.03
N ARG A 127 13.31 -4.63 10.31
CA ARG A 127 12.47 -3.43 10.17
C ARG A 127 11.14 -3.73 9.46
N GLN A 128 11.15 -4.59 8.43
CA GLN A 128 9.92 -5.03 7.76
C GLN A 128 9.02 -5.87 8.67
N GLN A 129 9.56 -6.84 9.41
CA GLN A 129 8.75 -7.64 10.34
C GLN A 129 8.19 -6.81 11.50
N GLN A 130 8.93 -5.79 11.95
CA GLN A 130 8.43 -4.85 12.96
C GLN A 130 7.30 -3.96 12.41
N MET A 131 7.46 -3.43 11.19
CA MET A 131 6.39 -2.69 10.52
C MET A 131 5.11 -3.53 10.36
N GLN A 132 5.29 -4.81 10.01
CA GLN A 132 4.19 -5.77 9.80
C GLN A 132 3.33 -6.00 11.03
N GLY A 133 3.93 -6.00 12.23
CA GLY A 133 3.20 -6.20 13.49
C GLY A 133 2.44 -4.96 13.96
N MET A 134 2.93 -3.75 13.65
CA MET A 134 2.36 -2.51 14.16
C MET A 134 1.29 -1.89 13.25
N ILE A 135 1.29 -2.21 11.95
CA ILE A 135 0.38 -1.57 10.99
C ILE A 135 -1.05 -2.15 11.04
N ASP A 136 -1.20 -3.43 11.39
CA ASP A 136 -2.50 -4.12 11.47
C ASP A 136 -3.37 -3.53 12.59
N GLU A 137 -2.76 -3.09 13.71
CA GLU A 137 -3.47 -2.46 14.82
C GLU A 137 -3.97 -1.04 14.52
N VAL A 138 -3.28 -0.33 13.62
CA VAL A 138 -3.66 1.03 13.20
C VAL A 138 -4.46 1.04 11.90
N ALA A 139 -4.80 -0.13 11.34
CA ALA A 139 -5.58 -0.25 10.13
C ALA A 139 -6.88 0.57 10.20
N MET A 140 -7.27 1.18 9.07
CA MET A 140 -8.51 1.95 8.99
C MET A 140 -9.69 1.05 9.38
N GLU A 141 -10.50 1.48 10.37
CA GLU A 141 -11.68 0.72 10.82
C GLU A 141 -12.58 0.42 9.63
N ARG A 142 -12.76 -0.87 9.35
CA ARG A 142 -13.71 -1.35 8.34
C ARG A 142 -15.11 -0.97 8.83
N ASP A 143 -15.85 -0.23 8.01
CA ASP A 143 -17.25 0.05 8.32
C ASP A 143 -17.97 -1.30 8.42
N ALA A 144 -18.41 -1.65 9.63
CA ALA A 144 -19.07 -2.93 9.92
C ALA A 144 -20.51 -2.90 9.36
N SER A 145 -20.65 -2.80 8.04
CA SER A 145 -21.94 -2.82 7.35
C SER A 145 -22.16 -4.10 6.52
N ASP A 146 -21.14 -4.96 6.36
CA ASP A 146 -21.28 -6.29 5.73
C ASP A 146 -21.41 -7.40 6.80
N LYS A 147 -22.47 -7.32 7.60
CA LYS A 147 -23.03 -8.47 8.32
C LYS A 147 -24.55 -8.46 8.19
N GLN A 148 -25.04 -8.52 6.96
CA GLN A 148 -26.42 -8.90 6.68
C GLN A 148 -26.44 -9.95 5.57
N GLY A 149 -26.52 -11.22 5.96
CA GLY A 149 -26.66 -12.31 4.99
C GLY A 149 -26.42 -13.71 5.54
N GLY A 150 -27.23 -14.16 6.50
CA GLY A 150 -27.24 -15.57 6.94
C GLY A 150 -28.47 -15.85 7.79
N ALA A 151 -29.55 -16.24 7.13
CA ALA A 151 -30.90 -16.31 7.67
C ALA A 151 -31.15 -17.43 8.69
N MET A 152 -32.22 -17.16 9.45
CA MET A 152 -33.01 -18.01 10.34
C MET A 152 -33.05 -19.51 10.04
N GLY A 153 -33.07 -20.29 11.12
CA GLY A 153 -33.59 -21.66 11.15
C GLY A 153 -33.75 -22.11 12.59
N GLY A 154 -34.81 -21.65 13.25
CA GLY A 154 -35.21 -22.18 14.55
C GLY A 154 -35.75 -23.60 14.40
N GLN A 155 -35.46 -24.46 15.37
CA GLN A 155 -36.31 -25.56 15.77
C GLN A 155 -35.86 -26.01 17.15
N GLY A 156 -36.63 -25.62 18.16
CA GLY A 156 -36.72 -26.37 19.39
C GLY A 156 -37.76 -27.45 19.20
N GLU A 157 -37.38 -28.68 19.53
CA GLU A 157 -38.25 -29.76 20.00
C GLU A 157 -37.52 -30.47 21.14
#